data_AF-A0A934ACD8-F1
#
_entry.id   AF-A0A934ACD8-F1
#
_cell.length_a   1.000
_cell.length_b   1.000
_cell.length_c   1.000
_cell.angle_alpha   90.00
_cell.angle_beta   90.00
_cell.angle_gamma   90.00
#
_symmetry.space_group_name_H-M   'P 1'
#
loop_
_entity.id
_entity.type
_entity.pdbx_description
1 polymer ?
#
loop_
_entity_poly.entity_id
_entity_poly.type
_entity_poly.pdbx_seq_one_letter_code
_entity_poly.pdbx_strand_id
1 'polypeptide(L)'
;MKKILFIIVLGLLFFGFSQTFQVNAQDMMARFTSPSSTSTTSVSTTAKDEAEGKVIYDRLQSKEKSCKDLTDDDFDVLGDYFMGQRLGNTATHDSMNTMMKNMMGEDGEKQMHISLGKRLSGCNVDAQLPAQGSNFLPMMGLGGMIGGFSNDNWSGTGSMMGFNRSTPFFGLLIQTLIVIFLVFGIIYFWNGITKKSKK
;
A
#
# COMPACT_ATOMS: atom_id res chain seq x y z
N MET A 1 -20.27 -15.96 -43.57
CA MET A 1 -19.76 -16.40 -42.25
C MET A 1 -18.46 -15.69 -41.83
N LYS A 2 -17.44 -15.53 -42.70
CA LYS A 2 -16.20 -14.80 -42.36
C LYS A 2 -16.41 -13.33 -41.93
N LYS A 3 -17.36 -12.63 -42.54
CA LYS A 3 -17.73 -11.24 -42.18
C LYS A 3 -18.37 -11.12 -40.79
N ILE A 4 -19.13 -12.13 -40.36
CA ILE A 4 -19.79 -12.18 -39.04
C ILE A 4 -18.75 -12.44 -37.95
N LEU A 5 -17.81 -13.36 -38.20
CA LEU A 5 -16.67 -13.60 -37.32
C LEU A 5 -15.80 -12.36 -37.12
N PHE A 6 -15.55 -11.59 -38.20
CA PHE A 6 -14.77 -10.36 -38.10
C PHE A 6 -15.45 -9.29 -37.23
N ILE A 7 -16.78 -9.17 -37.32
CA ILE A 7 -17.58 -8.24 -36.50
C ILE A 7 -17.58 -8.66 -35.02
N ILE A 8 -17.64 -9.96 -34.72
CA ILE A 8 -17.60 -10.48 -33.34
C ILE A 8 -16.22 -10.24 -32.72
N VAL A 9 -15.14 -10.45 -33.48
CA VAL A 9 -13.77 -10.18 -33.02
C VAL A 9 -13.53 -8.68 -32.81
N LEU A 10 -14.02 -7.82 -33.71
CA LEU A 10 -13.95 -6.37 -33.53
C LEU A 10 -14.77 -5.91 -32.31
N GLY A 11 -15.95 -6.51 -32.11
CA GLY A 11 -16.82 -6.22 -30.97
C GLY A 11 -16.20 -6.62 -29.63
N LEU A 12 -15.55 -7.79 -29.55
CA LEU A 12 -14.84 -8.25 -28.35
C LEU A 12 -13.59 -7.40 -28.04
N LEU A 13 -12.88 -6.94 -29.07
CA LEU A 13 -11.77 -5.98 -28.91
C LEU A 13 -12.25 -4.61 -28.39
N PHE A 14 -13.40 -4.13 -28.87
CA PHE A 14 -14.00 -2.88 -28.38
C PHE A 14 -14.60 -3.01 -26.97
N PHE A 15 -15.20 -4.16 -26.63
CA PHE A 15 -15.78 -4.41 -25.30
C PHE A 15 -14.70 -4.65 -24.23
N GLY A 16 -13.53 -5.16 -24.63
CA GLY A 16 -12.37 -5.31 -23.74
C GLY A 16 -11.64 -3.99 -23.45
N PHE A 17 -11.81 -2.95 -24.28
CA PHE A 17 -11.13 -1.66 -24.11
C PHE A 17 -11.88 -0.68 -23.21
N SER A 18 -13.18 -0.88 -22.99
CA SER A 18 -14.05 0.03 -22.22
C SER A 18 -14.27 -0.40 -20.76
N GLN A 19 -13.64 -1.48 -20.29
CA GLN A 19 -13.70 -1.86 -18.88
C GLN A 19 -12.56 -1.21 -18.11
N THR A 20 -12.67 0.11 -17.92
CA THR A 20 -12.03 0.72 -16.74
C THR A 20 -12.74 0.15 -15.52
N PHE A 21 -12.22 -0.94 -14.98
CA PHE A 21 -12.53 -1.31 -13.60
C PHE A 21 -12.05 -0.15 -12.73
N GLN A 22 -12.96 0.77 -12.42
CA GLN A 22 -12.83 1.68 -11.30
C GLN A 22 -12.90 0.79 -10.06
N VAL A 23 -11.77 0.17 -9.71
CA VAL A 23 -11.60 -0.39 -8.37
C VAL A 23 -11.52 0.84 -7.48
N ASN A 24 -12.67 1.24 -6.96
CA ASN A 24 -12.77 2.33 -6.02
C ASN A 24 -12.19 1.82 -4.69
N ALA A 25 -10.85 1.87 -4.56
CA ALA A 25 -10.13 1.53 -3.33
C ALA A 25 -10.59 2.40 -2.13
N GLN A 26 -11.35 3.45 -2.40
CA GLN A 26 -11.95 4.35 -1.42
C GLN A 26 -12.97 3.62 -0.52
N ASP A 27 -13.58 2.52 -0.95
CA ASP A 27 -14.61 1.82 -0.15
C ASP A 27 -14.01 0.87 0.92
N MET A 28 -12.78 0.38 0.73
CA MET A 28 -12.06 -0.36 1.78
C MET A 28 -11.42 0.57 2.81
N MET A 29 -11.13 1.83 2.45
CA MET A 29 -10.71 2.89 3.39
C MET A 29 -11.93 3.53 4.09
N ALA A 30 -13.11 3.54 3.46
CA ALA A 30 -14.34 4.10 4.04
C ALA A 30 -14.77 3.38 5.33
N ARG A 31 -14.46 2.08 5.42
CA ARG A 31 -14.70 1.27 6.62
C ARG A 31 -13.73 1.55 7.76
N PHE A 32 -12.60 2.21 7.47
CA PHE A 32 -11.63 2.72 8.42
C PHE A 32 -11.91 4.17 8.85
N THR A 33 -12.69 4.92 8.06
CA THR A 33 -13.10 6.29 8.38
C THR A 33 -14.38 6.39 9.20
N SER A 34 -14.92 5.26 9.70
CA SER A 34 -15.91 5.35 10.78
C SER A 34 -15.20 5.92 12.00
N PRO A 35 -15.54 7.14 12.47
CA PRO A 35 -14.87 7.72 13.62
C PRO A 35 -15.26 6.87 14.83
N SER A 36 -14.35 6.00 15.26
CA SER A 36 -14.39 5.46 16.62
C SER A 36 -14.23 6.67 17.55
N SER A 37 -15.36 7.22 18.02
CA SER A 37 -15.51 8.28 19.02
C SER A 37 -14.18 8.90 19.48
N THR A 38 -13.57 9.69 18.59
CA THR A 38 -12.26 10.28 18.81
C THR A 38 -12.48 11.49 19.71
N SER A 39 -11.92 11.46 20.92
CA SER A 39 -12.12 12.57 21.87
C SER A 39 -11.27 13.76 21.42
N THR A 40 -11.79 14.99 21.53
CA THR A 40 -11.00 16.20 21.22
C THR A 40 -9.69 16.27 22.00
N THR A 41 -9.68 15.70 23.22
CA THR A 41 -8.50 15.56 24.07
C THR A 41 -7.45 14.62 23.48
N SER A 42 -7.83 13.46 22.96
CA SER A 42 -6.87 12.51 22.36
C SER A 42 -6.27 13.02 21.06
N VAL A 43 -7.07 13.69 20.20
CA VAL A 43 -6.52 14.37 19.02
C VAL A 43 -5.52 15.45 19.40
N SER A 44 -5.78 16.19 20.49
CA SER A 44 -4.86 17.24 20.96
C SER A 44 -3.55 16.70 21.52
N THR A 45 -3.56 15.53 22.18
CA THR A 45 -2.33 14.87 22.63
C THR A 45 -1.53 14.36 21.43
N THR A 46 -2.19 13.67 20.50
CA THR A 46 -1.54 13.17 19.27
C THR A 46 -0.93 14.32 18.45
N ALA A 47 -1.61 15.47 18.35
CA ALA A 47 -1.08 16.66 17.69
C ALA A 47 0.18 17.22 18.38
N LYS A 48 0.20 17.18 19.72
CA LYS A 48 1.34 17.63 20.52
C LYS A 48 2.53 16.69 20.32
N ASP A 49 2.30 15.39 20.35
CA ASP A 49 3.34 14.38 20.19
C ASP A 49 3.95 14.42 18.78
N GLU A 50 3.13 14.60 17.74
CA GLU A 50 3.58 14.87 16.36
C GLU A 50 4.48 16.12 16.27
N ALA A 51 4.13 17.19 16.99
CA ALA A 51 4.90 18.43 16.99
C ALA A 51 6.24 18.28 17.74
N GLU A 52 6.25 17.57 18.88
CA GLU A 52 7.47 17.26 19.63
C GLU A 52 8.42 16.37 18.82
N GLY A 53 7.88 15.33 18.16
CA GLY A 53 8.62 14.48 17.25
C GLY A 53 9.24 15.25 16.08
N LYS A 54 8.52 16.23 15.52
CA LYS A 54 9.07 17.11 14.48
C LYS A 54 10.30 17.88 14.98
N VAL A 55 10.24 18.47 16.17
CA VAL A 55 11.36 19.23 16.74
C VAL A 55 12.58 18.33 16.95
N ILE A 56 12.37 17.10 17.43
CA ILE A 56 13.45 16.11 17.60
C ILE A 56 14.02 15.73 16.23
N TYR A 57 13.16 15.49 15.23
CA TYR A 57 13.61 15.16 13.87
C TYR A 57 14.45 16.29 13.26
N ASP A 58 14.03 17.55 13.41
CA ASP A 58 14.78 18.70 12.91
C ASP A 58 16.17 18.81 13.59
N ARG A 59 16.25 18.50 14.88
CA ARG A 59 17.54 18.42 15.62
C ARG A 59 18.42 17.26 15.15
N LEU A 60 17.83 16.14 14.75
CA LEU A 60 18.58 15.03 14.15
C LEU A 60 19.10 15.40 12.75
N GLN A 61 18.27 16.02 11.93
CA GLN A 61 18.65 16.46 10.57
C GLN A 61 19.76 17.52 10.60
N SER A 62 19.69 18.45 11.57
CA SER A 62 20.72 19.47 11.79
C SER A 62 21.97 18.96 12.52
N LYS A 63 21.99 17.68 12.94
CA LYS A 63 23.08 17.04 13.71
C LYS A 63 23.32 17.66 15.09
N GLU A 64 22.34 18.39 15.63
CA GLU A 64 22.36 18.89 17.01
C GLU A 64 22.19 17.73 18.02
N LYS A 65 21.39 16.73 17.66
CA LYS A 65 21.29 15.45 18.39
C LYS A 65 21.78 14.31 17.50
N SER A 66 22.34 13.26 18.11
CA SER A 66 22.66 12.00 17.43
C SER A 66 21.70 10.89 17.86
N CYS A 67 21.63 9.81 17.08
CA CYS A 67 20.82 8.63 17.40
C CYS A 67 21.12 8.00 18.76
N LYS A 68 22.34 8.21 19.29
CA LYS A 68 22.74 7.68 20.61
C LYS A 68 22.21 8.52 21.77
N ASP A 69 21.81 9.76 21.50
CA ASP A 69 21.32 10.71 22.49
C ASP A 69 19.79 10.69 22.60
N LEU A 70 19.13 9.89 21.77
CA LEU A 70 17.68 9.71 21.77
C LEU A 70 17.29 8.60 22.75
N THR A 71 16.28 8.89 23.57
CA THR A 71 15.64 7.91 24.45
C THR A 71 14.52 7.18 23.72
N ASP A 72 13.99 6.12 24.33
CA ASP A 72 12.79 5.47 23.81
C ASP A 72 11.60 6.43 23.76
N ASP A 73 11.45 7.34 24.72
CA ASP A 73 10.39 8.38 24.66
C ASP A 73 10.61 9.37 23.49
N ASP A 74 11.86 9.72 23.17
CA ASP A 74 12.16 10.52 21.96
C ASP A 74 11.78 9.75 20.68
N PHE A 75 11.99 8.42 20.66
CA PHE A 75 11.62 7.57 19.53
C PHE A 75 10.12 7.33 19.40
N ASP A 76 9.39 7.34 20.52
CA ASP A 76 7.93 7.25 20.59
C ASP A 76 7.30 8.42 19.82
N VAL A 77 7.60 9.66 20.25
CA VAL A 77 7.08 10.87 19.60
C VAL A 77 7.61 11.07 18.18
N LEU A 78 8.82 10.58 17.86
CA LEU A 78 9.30 10.51 16.48
C LEU A 78 8.46 9.58 15.63
N GLY A 79 8.06 8.43 16.18
CA GLY A 79 7.12 7.50 15.58
C GLY A 79 5.81 8.21 15.25
N ASP A 80 5.23 8.91 16.22
CA ASP A 80 4.01 9.72 16.07
C ASP A 80 4.15 10.74 14.93
N TYR A 81 5.23 11.52 14.92
CA TYR A 81 5.50 12.49 13.85
C TYR A 81 5.51 11.82 12.47
N PHE A 82 6.21 10.70 12.31
CA PHE A 82 6.26 10.03 11.02
C PHE A 82 4.92 9.41 10.61
N MET A 83 4.12 8.90 11.55
CA MET A 83 2.77 8.44 11.24
C MET A 83 1.86 9.59 10.83
N GLY A 84 1.91 10.71 11.54
CA GLY A 84 1.19 11.93 11.16
C GLY A 84 1.54 12.38 9.74
N GLN A 85 2.84 12.42 9.39
CA GLN A 85 3.29 12.76 8.03
C GLN A 85 2.79 11.77 6.96
N ARG A 86 2.69 10.48 7.31
CA ARG A 86 2.22 9.44 6.39
C ARG A 86 0.71 9.49 6.18
N LEU A 87 -0.05 9.72 7.23
CA LEU A 87 -1.51 9.74 7.21
C LEU A 87 -2.05 11.08 6.71
N GLY A 88 -1.28 12.16 6.86
CA GLY A 88 -1.64 13.52 6.43
C GLY A 88 -2.76 14.15 7.26
N ASN A 89 -3.22 13.49 8.31
CA ASN A 89 -4.29 13.97 9.19
C ASN A 89 -4.14 13.41 10.61
N THR A 90 -3.98 14.30 11.59
CA THR A 90 -3.83 13.97 13.01
C THR A 90 -5.05 13.24 13.61
N ALA A 91 -6.27 13.54 13.16
CA ALA A 91 -7.46 12.83 13.64
C ALA A 91 -7.50 11.37 13.12
N THR A 92 -6.98 11.13 11.92
CA THR A 92 -6.78 9.78 11.41
C THR A 92 -5.71 9.05 12.20
N HIS A 93 -4.60 9.72 12.51
CA HIS A 93 -3.56 9.16 13.39
C HIS A 93 -4.11 8.80 14.78
N ASP A 94 -4.88 9.68 15.42
CA ASP A 94 -5.47 9.41 16.73
C ASP A 94 -6.45 8.21 16.71
N SER A 95 -7.23 8.08 15.63
CA SER A 95 -8.10 6.92 15.44
C SER A 95 -7.30 5.62 15.31
N MET A 96 -6.10 5.69 14.72
CA MET A 96 -5.19 4.55 14.62
C MET A 96 -4.53 4.23 15.94
N ASN A 97 -4.12 5.23 16.73
CA ASN A 97 -3.60 5.02 18.09
C ASN A 97 -4.65 4.32 18.96
N THR A 98 -5.91 4.74 18.85
CA THR A 98 -7.03 4.06 19.52
C THR A 98 -7.16 2.61 19.06
N MET A 99 -7.08 2.34 17.76
CA MET A 99 -7.12 0.97 17.23
C MET A 99 -5.93 0.13 17.72
N MET A 100 -4.73 0.68 17.71
CA MET A 100 -3.51 0.01 18.15
C MET A 100 -3.58 -0.35 19.63
N LYS A 101 -4.05 0.59 20.46
CA LYS A 101 -4.29 0.34 21.90
C LYS A 101 -5.33 -0.75 22.12
N ASN A 102 -6.40 -0.79 21.33
CA ASN A 102 -7.42 -1.84 21.43
C ASN A 102 -6.90 -3.23 21.03
N MET A 103 -5.96 -3.32 20.09
CA MET A 103 -5.45 -4.60 19.58
C MET A 103 -4.22 -5.10 20.33
N MET A 104 -3.35 -4.20 20.77
CA MET A 104 -2.01 -4.51 21.28
C MET A 104 -1.77 -3.97 22.70
N GLY A 105 -2.71 -3.22 23.26
CA GLY A 105 -2.54 -2.50 24.52
C GLY A 105 -1.73 -1.21 24.35
N GLU A 106 -1.65 -0.42 25.42
CA GLU A 106 -0.88 0.83 25.46
C GLU A 106 0.61 0.58 25.23
N ASP A 107 1.18 -0.43 25.88
CA ASP A 107 2.60 -0.78 25.69
C ASP A 107 2.89 -1.22 24.24
N GLY A 108 1.93 -1.90 23.59
CA GLY A 108 2.09 -2.36 22.21
C GLY A 108 2.08 -1.22 21.20
N GLU A 109 1.24 -0.21 21.42
CA GLU A 109 1.22 1.01 20.61
C GLU A 109 2.52 1.80 20.77
N LYS A 110 2.95 2.06 22.01
CA LYS A 110 4.24 2.72 22.29
C LYS A 110 5.44 1.99 21.67
N GLN A 111 5.53 0.66 21.82
CA GLN A 111 6.62 -0.11 21.21
C GLN A 111 6.60 -0.04 19.68
N MET A 112 5.42 0.05 19.09
CA MET A 112 5.27 0.24 17.65
C MET A 112 5.79 1.61 17.23
N HIS A 113 5.43 2.68 17.94
CA HIS A 113 5.89 4.04 17.67
C HIS A 113 7.41 4.14 17.81
N ILE A 114 7.99 3.60 18.89
CA ILE A 114 9.44 3.54 19.10
C ILE A 114 10.15 2.84 17.93
N SER A 115 9.65 1.66 17.54
CA SER A 115 10.24 0.87 16.46
C SER A 115 10.17 1.61 15.13
N LEU A 116 9.05 2.29 14.89
CA LEU A 116 8.83 3.09 13.69
C LEU A 116 9.72 4.33 13.69
N GLY A 117 9.83 5.04 14.81
CA GLY A 117 10.70 6.18 15.02
C GLY A 117 12.16 5.81 14.77
N LYS A 118 12.64 4.69 15.32
CA LYS A 118 14.00 4.17 15.10
C LYS A 118 14.28 3.85 13.63
N ARG A 119 13.33 3.21 12.94
CA ARG A 119 13.47 2.85 11.51
C ARG A 119 13.45 4.07 10.60
N LEU A 120 12.46 4.95 10.77
CA LEU A 120 12.22 6.07 9.87
C LEU A 120 13.15 7.26 10.14
N SER A 121 13.69 7.41 11.35
CA SER A 121 14.79 8.34 11.62
C SER A 121 16.14 7.88 11.05
N GLY A 122 16.25 6.61 10.63
CA GLY A 122 17.50 6.01 10.17
C GLY A 122 18.45 5.61 11.30
N CYS A 123 18.01 5.70 12.57
CA CYS A 123 18.84 5.37 13.73
C CYS A 123 19.00 3.86 13.96
N ASN A 124 17.97 3.07 13.64
CA ASN A 124 18.04 1.62 13.65
C ASN A 124 17.01 1.04 12.67
N VAL A 125 17.46 0.73 11.45
CA VAL A 125 16.62 0.19 10.36
C VAL A 125 16.13 -1.23 10.63
N ASP A 126 16.82 -1.96 11.52
CA ASP A 126 16.52 -3.35 11.87
C ASP A 126 15.66 -3.49 13.13
N ALA A 127 15.23 -2.37 13.75
CA ALA A 127 14.48 -2.37 15.00
C ALA A 127 13.25 -3.28 14.91
N GLN A 128 13.20 -4.36 15.68
CA GLN A 128 12.15 -5.37 15.54
C GLN A 128 10.79 -4.77 15.82
N LEU A 129 9.84 -5.02 14.91
CA LEU A 129 8.46 -4.64 15.14
C LEU A 129 7.81 -5.72 16.01
N PRO A 130 6.95 -5.34 16.97
CA PRO A 130 6.18 -6.31 17.73
C PRO A 130 5.41 -7.24 16.78
N ALA A 131 5.33 -8.53 17.12
CA ALA A 131 4.77 -9.56 16.24
C ALA A 131 3.35 -9.21 15.75
N GLN A 132 2.52 -8.58 16.59
CA GLN A 132 1.20 -8.10 16.20
C GLN A 132 1.24 -6.82 15.33
N GLY A 133 2.25 -5.97 15.47
CA GLY A 133 2.42 -4.73 14.70
C GLY A 133 2.90 -4.95 13.26
N SER A 134 3.56 -6.08 12.99
CA SER A 134 3.99 -6.46 11.63
C SER A 134 2.83 -6.58 10.64
N ASN A 135 1.66 -7.02 11.11
CA ASN A 135 0.43 -7.11 10.32
C ASN A 135 -0.28 -5.76 10.17
N PHE A 136 0.05 -4.79 11.00
CA PHE A 136 -0.53 -3.44 10.97
C PHE A 136 0.15 -2.56 9.93
N LEU A 137 1.46 -2.75 9.71
CA LEU A 137 2.24 -2.00 8.73
C LEU A 137 1.70 -2.01 7.29
N PRO A 138 1.26 -3.15 6.72
CA PRO A 138 0.61 -3.15 5.41
C PRO A 138 -0.66 -2.29 5.39
N MET A 139 -1.42 -2.29 6.50
CA MET A 139 -2.65 -1.53 6.64
C MET A 139 -2.40 -0.03 6.80
N MET A 140 -1.27 0.36 7.40
CA MET A 140 -0.79 1.76 7.44
C MET A 140 -0.12 2.21 6.12
N GLY A 141 -0.09 1.37 5.08
CA GLY A 141 0.64 1.66 3.83
C GLY A 141 2.17 1.67 3.98
N LEU A 142 2.71 1.26 5.13
CA LEU A 142 4.13 1.22 5.45
C LEU A 142 4.80 -0.13 5.10
N GLY A 143 4.00 -1.17 4.82
CA GLY A 143 4.48 -2.53 4.55
C GLY A 143 5.38 -2.66 3.31
N GLY A 144 5.21 -1.79 2.30
CA GLY A 144 6.05 -1.79 1.10
C GLY A 144 7.40 -1.06 1.26
N MET A 145 7.54 -0.25 2.31
CA MET A 145 8.69 0.64 2.50
C MET A 145 9.61 0.10 3.60
N ILE A 146 9.04 -0.47 4.67
CA ILE A 146 9.79 -0.98 5.82
C ILE A 146 10.57 -2.27 5.54
N GLY A 147 10.13 -3.07 4.57
CA GLY A 147 10.88 -4.24 4.08
C GLY A 147 12.03 -3.91 3.12
N GLY A 148 12.23 -2.63 2.77
CA GLY A 148 13.16 -2.18 1.72
C GLY A 148 14.17 -1.11 2.15
N PHE A 149 14.33 -0.82 3.45
CA PHE A 149 15.35 0.13 3.92
C PHE A 149 16.76 -0.47 4.06
N SER A 150 17.02 -1.62 3.44
CA SER A 150 18.38 -2.08 3.20
C SER A 150 18.92 -1.28 2.01
N ASN A 151 19.79 -0.30 2.27
CA ASN A 151 20.72 0.33 1.33
C ASN A 151 20.28 0.30 -0.14
N ASP A 152 19.60 1.36 -0.60
CA ASP A 152 19.93 2.07 -1.85
C ASP A 152 18.81 3.04 -2.23
N ASN A 153 19.18 4.30 -2.43
CA ASN A 153 18.44 5.32 -3.17
C ASN A 153 17.03 5.72 -2.68
N TRP A 154 16.98 6.99 -2.25
CA TRP A 154 15.86 7.94 -2.33
C TRP A 154 15.38 8.17 -3.79
N SER A 155 15.29 7.14 -4.62
CA SER A 155 14.69 7.23 -5.95
C SER A 155 14.35 5.84 -6.48
N GLY A 156 13.08 5.63 -6.80
CA GLY A 156 12.70 4.62 -7.78
C GLY A 156 12.03 3.37 -7.20
N THR A 157 10.80 3.18 -7.65
CA THR A 157 10.42 1.98 -8.41
C THR A 157 10.66 0.63 -7.73
N GLY A 158 9.60 0.06 -7.15
CA GLY A 158 9.51 -1.39 -6.87
C GLY A 158 8.34 -1.73 -5.96
N SER A 159 7.12 -1.96 -6.48
CA SER A 159 6.61 -3.27 -6.92
C SER A 159 6.72 -4.39 -5.88
N MET A 160 5.65 -4.56 -5.08
CA MET A 160 5.22 -5.87 -4.61
C MET A 160 3.70 -5.99 -4.83
N MET A 161 3.30 -6.88 -5.75
CA MET A 161 1.92 -7.35 -5.98
C MET A 161 0.87 -6.33 -6.46
N GLY A 162 1.27 -5.30 -7.20
CA GLY A 162 0.34 -4.37 -7.86
C GLY A 162 0.29 -4.60 -9.36
N PHE A 163 -0.76 -5.26 -9.84
CA PHE A 163 -1.20 -5.25 -11.25
C PHE A 163 -1.67 -3.82 -11.63
N ASN A 164 -0.78 -2.82 -11.53
CA ASN A 164 -1.17 -1.42 -11.67
C ASN A 164 -0.29 -0.66 -12.67
N ARG A 165 -0.97 -0.29 -13.77
CA ARG A 165 -0.86 1.01 -14.46
C ARG A 165 0.44 1.41 -15.15
N SER A 166 1.29 0.47 -15.48
CA SER A 166 2.11 0.62 -16.69
C SER A 166 2.30 -0.76 -17.27
N THR A 167 1.59 -1.10 -18.34
CA THR A 167 1.95 -2.24 -19.17
C THR A 167 3.18 -1.80 -19.97
N PRO A 168 4.42 -2.17 -19.57
CA PRO A 168 5.48 -2.13 -20.56
C PRO A 168 5.04 -3.12 -21.63
N PHE A 169 5.33 -2.83 -22.89
CA PHE A 169 4.92 -3.57 -24.09
C PHE A 169 4.75 -5.11 -23.97
N PHE A 170 5.53 -5.77 -23.11
CA PHE A 170 5.40 -7.19 -22.75
C PHE A 170 4.02 -7.63 -22.24
N GLY A 171 3.32 -6.82 -21.43
CA GLY A 171 1.99 -7.20 -20.90
C GLY A 171 0.92 -7.27 -22.00
N LEU A 172 0.96 -6.31 -22.93
CA LEU A 172 0.09 -6.34 -24.11
C LEU A 172 0.44 -7.50 -25.04
N LEU A 173 1.72 -7.84 -25.17
CA LEU A 173 2.19 -8.94 -26.01
C LEU A 173 1.65 -10.29 -25.52
N ILE A 174 1.74 -10.54 -24.21
CA ILE A 174 1.22 -11.77 -23.59
C ILE A 174 -0.31 -11.82 -23.69
N GLN A 175 -1.00 -10.71 -23.37
CA GLN A 175 -2.46 -10.63 -23.51
C GLN A 175 -2.92 -10.88 -24.95
N THR A 176 -2.22 -10.30 -25.93
CA THR A 176 -2.55 -10.46 -27.35
C THR A 176 -2.31 -11.88 -27.83
N LEU A 177 -1.22 -12.53 -27.39
CA LEU A 177 -0.95 -13.95 -27.69
C LEU A 177 -2.05 -14.88 -27.16
N ILE A 178 -2.54 -14.64 -25.93
CA ILE A 178 -3.61 -15.43 -25.32
C ILE A 178 -4.92 -15.28 -26.12
N VAL A 179 -5.27 -14.05 -26.51
CA VAL A 179 -6.47 -13.79 -27.32
C VAL A 179 -6.37 -14.46 -28.69
N ILE A 180 -5.22 -14.37 -29.36
CA ILE A 180 -4.99 -15.04 -30.65
C ILE A 180 -5.16 -16.55 -30.51
N PHE A 181 -4.55 -17.16 -29.49
CA PHE A 181 -4.65 -18.60 -29.25
C PHE A 181 -6.10 -19.05 -29.03
N LEU A 182 -6.87 -18.30 -28.25
CA LEU A 182 -8.30 -18.57 -28.02
C LEU A 182 -9.13 -18.49 -29.31
N VAL A 183 -8.92 -17.46 -30.13
CA VAL A 183 -9.65 -17.28 -31.39
C VAL A 183 -9.33 -18.41 -32.38
N PHE A 184 -8.04 -18.78 -32.52
CA PHE A 184 -7.65 -19.90 -33.38
C PHE A 184 -8.18 -21.25 -32.86
N GLY A 185 -8.18 -21.45 -31.54
CA GLY A 185 -8.77 -22.64 -30.91
C GLY A 185 -10.25 -22.79 -31.23
N ILE A 186 -11.02 -21.70 -31.13
CA ILE A 186 -12.45 -21.70 -31.47
C ILE A 186 -12.68 -22.03 -32.95
N ILE A 187 -11.90 -21.43 -33.86
CA ILE A 187 -12.02 -21.69 -35.31
C ILE A 187 -11.68 -23.15 -35.65
N TYR A 188 -10.61 -23.69 -35.07
CA TYR A 188 -10.20 -25.08 -35.30
C TYR A 188 -11.26 -26.06 -34.78
N PHE A 189 -11.80 -25.81 -33.59
CA PHE A 189 -12.84 -26.65 -32.99
C PHE A 189 -14.13 -26.64 -33.82
N TRP A 190 -14.57 -25.47 -34.31
CA TRP A 190 -15.74 -25.36 -35.19
C TRP A 190 -15.53 -25.99 -36.58
N ASN A 191 -14.34 -25.85 -37.17
CA ASN A 191 -14.02 -26.57 -38.41
C ASN A 191 -14.01 -28.09 -38.21
N GLY A 192 -13.58 -28.57 -37.04
CA GLY A 192 -13.68 -29.98 -36.67
C GLY A 192 -15.12 -30.49 -36.62
N ILE A 193 -16.03 -29.70 -36.04
CA ILE A 193 -17.46 -30.05 -35.93
C ILE A 193 -18.14 -30.02 -37.30
N THR A 194 -17.91 -28.98 -38.10
CA THR A 194 -18.53 -28.85 -39.44
C THR A 194 -18.04 -29.90 -40.43
N LYS A 195 -16.80 -30.41 -40.26
CA LYS A 195 -16.27 -31.51 -41.08
C LYS A 195 -16.88 -32.87 -40.73
N LYS A 196 -17.28 -33.08 -39.46
CA LYS A 196 -18.02 -34.27 -39.02
C LYS A 196 -19.49 -34.27 -39.44
N SER A 197 -20.10 -33.11 -39.63
CA SER A 197 -21.51 -32.98 -40.06
C SER A 197 -21.74 -33.26 -41.56
N LYS A 198 -20.68 -33.41 -42.36
CA LYS A 198 -20.75 -33.66 -43.82
C LYS A 198 -20.38 -35.09 -44.23
N LYS A 199 -20.25 -36.01 -43.27
CA LYS A 199 -20.08 -37.44 -43.51
C LYS A 199 -21.28 -38.17 -42.92
#